data_AF-A0A9Q2C3X6-F1
#
_entry.id   AF-A0A9Q2C3X6-F1
#
_cell.length_a   1.000
_cell.length_b   1.000
_cell.length_c   1.000
_cell.angle_alpha   90.00
_cell.angle_beta   90.00
_cell.angle_gamma   90.00
#
_symmetry.space_group_name_H-M   'P 1'
#
loop_
_entity.id
_entity.type
_entity.pdbx_description
1 polymer ?
#
loop_
_entity_poly.entity_id
_entity_poly.type
_entity_poly.pdbx_seq_one_letter_code
_entity_poly.pdbx_strand_id
1 'polypeptide(L)' 'MTLTDMKVQQVLNDPSTSDWLKNALRAQLERDPVDAANDADVLAEIFRSKLAEVFGTTGSA' A
#
# COMPACT_ATOMS: atom_id res chain seq x y z
N MET A 1 -16.29 -16.49 -5.16
CA MET A 1 -15.01 -15.94 -4.68
C MET A 1 -14.10 -15.78 -5.88
N THR A 2 -13.65 -14.57 -6.17
CA THR A 2 -12.77 -14.25 -7.29
C THR A 2 -11.30 -14.54 -6.93
N LEU A 3 -10.42 -14.60 -7.94
CA LEU A 3 -8.98 -14.68 -7.70
C LEU A 3 -8.46 -13.45 -6.92
N THR A 4 -9.08 -12.30 -7.11
CA THR A 4 -8.78 -11.08 -6.35
C THR A 4 -9.14 -11.24 -4.88
N ASP A 5 -10.32 -11.79 -4.57
CA ASP A 5 -10.75 -12.05 -3.18
C ASP A 5 -9.77 -13.00 -2.47
N MET A 6 -9.25 -14.01 -3.18
CA MET A 6 -8.25 -14.92 -2.62
C MET A 6 -6.94 -14.20 -2.27
N LYS A 7 -6.45 -13.32 -3.14
CA LYS A 7 -5.25 -12.50 -2.86
C LYS A 7 -5.45 -11.56 -1.67
N VAL A 8 -6.63 -10.94 -1.59
CA VAL A 8 -6.98 -10.09 -0.43
C VAL A 8 -6.92 -10.90 0.86
N GLN A 9 -7.54 -12.08 0.89
CA GLN A 9 -7.51 -12.95 2.07
C GLN A 9 -6.11 -13.44 2.40
N GLN A 10 -5.26 -13.71 1.40
CA GLN A 10 -3.86 -14.07 1.64
C GLN A 10 -3.11 -12.95 2.38
N VAL A 11 -3.23 -11.70 1.92
CA VAL A 11 -2.59 -10.55 2.59
C VAL A 11 -3.14 -10.32 4.00
N LEU A 12 -4.46 -10.43 4.18
CA LEU A 12 -5.09 -10.21 5.49
C LEU A 12 -4.74 -11.29 6.52
N ASN A 13 -4.52 -12.53 6.08
CA ASN A 13 -4.25 -13.68 6.95
C ASN A 13 -2.75 -13.96 7.12
N ASP A 14 -1.87 -13.37 6.33
CA ASP A 14 -0.43 -13.55 6.45
C ASP A 14 0.10 -12.87 7.73
N PRO A 15 0.66 -13.62 8.70
CA PRO A 15 1.20 -13.04 9.94
C PRO A 15 2.42 -12.15 9.71
N SER A 16 3.12 -12.28 8.57
CA SER A 16 4.26 -11.43 8.21
C SER A 16 3.86 -10.09 7.60
N THR A 17 2.60 -9.97 7.13
CA THR A 17 2.07 -8.70 6.63
C THR A 17 1.83 -7.75 7.80
N SER A 18 2.36 -6.53 7.69
CA SER A 18 2.22 -5.51 8.72
C SER A 18 0.76 -5.14 8.98
N ASP A 19 0.45 -4.81 10.24
CA ASP A 19 -0.91 -4.41 10.61
C ASP A 19 -1.37 -3.16 9.87
N TRP A 20 -0.44 -2.23 9.58
CA TRP A 20 -0.73 -1.05 8.78
C TRP A 20 -1.25 -1.42 7.38
N LEU A 21 -0.58 -2.35 6.68
CA LEU A 21 -0.98 -2.75 5.34
C LEU A 21 -2.31 -3.51 5.36
N LYS A 22 -2.53 -4.36 6.37
CA LYS A 22 -3.83 -5.03 6.55
C LYS A 22 -4.96 -4.04 6.76
N ASN A 23 -4.74 -3.02 7.59
CA ASN A 23 -5.75 -2.00 7.87
C ASN A 23 -6.02 -1.11 6.66
N ALA A 24 -4.97 -0.72 5.92
CA ALA A 24 -5.11 0.02 4.67
C ALA A 24 -5.92 -0.77 3.63
N LEU A 25 -5.62 -2.07 3.46
CA LEU A 25 -6.36 -2.95 2.56
C LEU A 25 -7.84 -3.06 2.98
N ARG A 26 -8.13 -3.28 4.27
CA ARG A 26 -9.52 -3.33 4.77
C ARG A 26 -10.27 -2.03 4.48
N ALA A 27 -9.67 -0.88 4.73
CA ALA A 27 -10.29 0.42 4.48
C ALA A 27 -10.57 0.66 2.99
N GLN A 28 -9.72 0.15 2.09
CA GLN A 28 -9.93 0.29 0.65
C GLN A 28 -11.01 -0.65 0.10
N LEU A 29 -11.23 -1.83 0.69
CA LEU A 29 -12.28 -2.77 0.26
C LEU A 29 -13.70 -2.21 0.43
N GLU A 30 -13.88 -1.19 1.28
CA GLU A 30 -15.17 -0.54 1.53
C GLU A 30 -15.45 0.63 0.56
N ARG A 31 -14.53 0.92 -0.37
CA ARG A 31 -14.59 2.08 -1.26
C ARG A 31 -14.91 1.71 -2.70
N ASP A 32 -15.24 2.73 -3.50
CA ASP A 32 -15.27 2.58 -4.95
C ASP A 32 -13.89 2.08 -5.45
N PRO A 33 -13.85 1.04 -6.32
CA PRO A 33 -12.59 0.46 -6.78
C PRO A 33 -11.66 1.44 -7.52
N VAL A 34 -12.20 2.44 -8.22
CA VAL A 34 -11.41 3.44 -8.94
C VAL A 34 -10.74 4.37 -7.95
N ASP A 35 -11.48 4.85 -6.95
CA ASP A 35 -10.93 5.69 -5.88
C ASP A 35 -9.88 4.96 -5.05
N ALA A 36 -10.15 3.71 -4.67
CA ALA A 36 -9.22 2.88 -3.89
C ALA A 36 -7.88 2.70 -4.62
N ALA A 37 -7.91 2.43 -5.93
CA ALA A 37 -6.71 2.29 -6.74
C ALA A 37 -5.91 3.60 -6.82
N ASN A 38 -6.60 4.72 -7.09
CA ASN A 38 -5.94 6.03 -7.15
C ASN A 38 -5.29 6.41 -5.82
N ASP A 39 -5.96 6.16 -4.69
CA ASP A 39 -5.40 6.46 -3.37
C ASP A 39 -4.19 5.58 -3.03
N ALA A 40 -4.19 4.32 -3.47
CA ALA A 40 -3.03 3.45 -3.32
C ALA A 40 -1.81 3.98 -4.10
N ASP A 41 -2.02 4.48 -5.32
CA ASP A 41 -0.96 5.04 -6.16
C ASP A 41 -0.39 6.33 -5.55
N VAL A 42 -1.25 7.25 -5.11
CA VAL A 42 -0.84 8.48 -4.41
C VAL A 42 -0.01 8.16 -3.15
N LEU A 43 -0.46 7.20 -2.36
CA LEU A 43 0.24 6.78 -1.15
C LEU A 43 1.62 6.17 -1.45
N ALA A 44 1.69 5.34 -2.49
CA ALA A 44 2.95 4.75 -2.95
C ALA A 44 3.93 5.82 -3.44
N GLU A 45 3.46 6.83 -4.18
CA GLU A 45 4.26 7.97 -4.63
C GLU A 45 4.84 8.75 -3.44
N ILE A 46 4.01 9.10 -2.45
CA ILE A 46 4.46 9.83 -1.24
C ILE A 46 5.56 9.06 -0.51
N PHE A 47 5.42 7.75 -0.34
CA PHE A 47 6.45 6.95 0.33
C PHE A 47 7.72 6.80 -0.49
N ARG A 48 7.61 6.69 -1.82
CA ARG A 48 8.79 6.71 -2.71
C ARG A 48 9.54 8.03 -2.63
N SER A 49 8.84 9.15 -2.62
CA SER A 49 9.46 10.49 -2.45
C SER A 49 10.15 10.62 -1.10
N LYS A 50 9.50 10.21 0.00
CA LYS A 50 10.12 10.17 1.34
C LYS A 50 11.36 9.28 1.37
N LEU A 51 11.32 8.13 0.72
CA LEU A 51 12.47 7.22 0.63
C LEU A 51 13.62 7.89 -0.14
N ALA A 52 13.31 8.51 -1.28
CA ALA A 52 14.28 9.25 -2.08
C ALA A 52 14.91 10.41 -1.30
N GLU A 53 14.16 11.12 -0.46
CA GLU A 53 14.73 12.17 0.42
C GLU A 53 15.74 11.60 1.43
N VAL A 54 15.39 10.48 2.07
CA VAL A 54 16.25 9.82 3.07
C VAL A 54 17.54 9.29 2.44
N PHE A 55 17.46 8.71 1.25
CA PHE A 55 18.59 8.04 0.60
C PHE A 55 19.30 8.88 -0.48
N GLY A 56 18.68 9.96 -0.96
CA GLY A 56 19.19 10.83 -2.02
C GLY A 56 19.94 12.07 -1.53
N THR A 57 19.91 12.37 -0.23
CA THR A 57 20.61 13.53 0.37
C THR A 57 22.09 13.24 0.72
N THR A 58 22.64 12.07 0.34
CA THR A 58 24.04 11.68 0.62
C THR A 58 25.01 11.93 -0.53
N GLY A 59 24.83 12.99 -1.32
CA GLY A 59 25.71 13.23 -2.47
C GLY A 59 25.59 14.60 -3.11
N SER A 60 25.83 15.66 -2.35
CA SER A 60 26.23 16.96 -2.90
C SER A 60 27.21 17.61 -1.92
N ALA A 61 28.50 17.30 -2.10
CA ALA A 61 29.65 18.04 -1.58
C ALA A 61 30.42 18.61 -2.77
#